data_AF-T1C3A8-F1
#
_entry.id   AF-T1C3A8-F1
#
_cell.length_a   1.000
_cell.length_b   1.000
_cell.length_c   1.000
_cell.angle_alpha   90.00
_cell.angle_beta   90.00
_cell.angle_gamma   90.00
#
_symmetry.space_group_name_H-M   'P 1'
#
loop_
_entity.id
_entity.type
_entity.pdbx_description
1 polymer ?
#
loop_
_entity_poly.entity_id
_entity_poly.type
_entity_poly.pdbx_seq_one_letter_code
_entity_poly.pdbx_strand_id
1 'polypeptide(L)'
;RFVRELVALKRAAGPAPLLWAPRVALPGRLALLHALGIDLLDTTEGLLRAAEGYWVWAEGQPDLSAPGGAPTEELSRRLLHVEEEYAREEERVRRFLKGGRLRELVEARLPFEPALGEVLRYAEGEGYPFLEEHAPVVGSGIHPYGTKEAQYRPEMERFRRRFLSRYRAPPGKELLLLVPCSKTKPYSRSPSHRRILRTLSEGGRLPAIHVVSLTSPLGAVPQELERVFPAAHYDIPVTGNWDGEERIWVLNALRHLVGGHAYQGIFVHLPREEMDWV
;
A
#
# COMPACT_ATOMS: atom_id res chain seq x y z
N ARG A 1 17.23 10.84 -7.16
CA ARG A 1 18.38 11.30 -6.33
C ARG A 1 18.00 11.40 -4.85
N PHE A 2 16.99 12.20 -4.47
CA PHE A 2 16.59 12.41 -3.05
C PHE A 2 16.45 11.11 -2.23
N VAL A 3 15.57 10.19 -2.65
CA VAL A 3 15.34 8.91 -1.96
C VAL A 3 16.62 8.10 -1.75
N ARG A 4 17.45 8.00 -2.79
CA ARG A 4 18.71 7.25 -2.73
C ARG A 4 19.67 7.82 -1.69
N GLU A 5 19.85 9.14 -1.67
CA GLU A 5 20.71 9.79 -0.68
C GLU A 5 20.14 9.67 0.74
N LEU A 6 18.81 9.77 0.90
CA LEU A 6 18.12 9.56 2.17
C LEU A 6 18.36 8.15 2.72
N VAL A 7 18.18 7.13 1.88
CA VAL A 7 18.42 5.73 2.25
C VAL A 7 19.89 5.50 2.60
N ALA A 8 20.82 6.03 1.80
CA ALA A 8 22.25 5.93 2.07
C ALA A 8 22.62 6.58 3.42
N LEU A 9 22.07 7.77 3.70
CA LEU A 9 22.26 8.48 4.96
C LEU A 9 21.70 7.69 6.15
N LYS A 10 20.45 7.20 6.07
CA LYS A 10 19.84 6.40 7.14
C LYS A 10 20.59 5.09 7.38
N ARG A 11 21.09 4.43 6.34
CA ARG A 11 21.94 3.23 6.49
C ARG A 11 23.27 3.55 7.17
N ALA A 12 23.90 4.67 6.85
CA ALA A 12 25.16 5.08 7.45
C ALA A 12 25.00 5.57 8.91
N ALA A 13 23.93 6.31 9.19
CA ALA A 13 23.65 6.86 10.52
C ALA A 13 23.09 5.83 11.50
N GLY A 14 22.44 4.78 11.00
CA GLY A 14 21.70 3.82 11.82
C GLY A 14 20.38 4.39 12.36
N PRO A 15 19.68 3.63 13.23
CA PRO A 15 18.33 3.97 13.67
C PRO A 15 18.27 5.01 14.81
N ALA A 16 19.39 5.28 15.49
CA ALA A 16 19.40 6.11 16.70
C ALA A 16 19.34 7.63 16.43
N PRO A 17 20.06 8.18 15.43
CA PRO A 17 20.03 9.62 15.19
C PRO A 17 18.70 10.09 14.58
N LEU A 18 18.20 11.22 15.09
CA LEU A 18 17.10 11.95 14.44
C LEU A 18 17.59 12.59 13.16
N LEU A 19 16.80 12.48 12.09
CA LEU A 19 17.05 13.13 10.82
C LEU A 19 16.22 14.39 10.68
N TRP A 20 16.89 15.53 10.55
CA TRP A 20 16.28 16.80 10.18
C TRP A 20 16.46 17.05 8.68
N ALA A 21 15.36 17.34 7.98
CA ALA A 21 15.40 17.73 6.58
C ALA A 21 14.91 19.18 6.44
N PRO A 22 15.83 20.16 6.33
CA PRO A 22 15.42 21.55 6.27
C PRO A 22 14.77 21.91 4.95
N ARG A 23 13.77 22.81 5.00
CA ARG A 23 13.20 23.47 3.80
C ARG A 23 12.64 22.52 2.72
N VAL A 24 12.23 21.31 3.09
CA VAL A 24 11.57 20.37 2.16
C VAL A 24 10.08 20.21 2.44
N ALA A 25 9.65 20.55 3.66
CA ALA A 25 8.29 20.40 4.10
C ALA A 25 7.38 21.45 3.44
N LEU A 26 6.22 20.97 3.03
CA LEU A 26 4.95 21.71 2.95
C LEU A 26 3.95 20.85 3.71
N PRO A 27 2.80 21.38 4.18
CA PRO A 27 1.84 20.58 4.94
C PRO A 27 1.50 19.26 4.24
N GLY A 28 1.12 19.29 2.95
CA GLY A 28 0.79 18.09 2.18
C GLY A 28 1.92 17.06 2.03
N ARG A 29 3.17 17.44 2.31
CA ARG A 29 4.35 16.57 2.21
C ARG A 29 4.74 15.91 3.54
N LEU A 30 4.26 16.42 4.68
CA LEU A 30 4.68 15.95 6.01
C LEU A 30 4.51 14.43 6.15
N ALA A 31 3.35 13.90 5.73
CA ALA A 31 3.06 12.47 5.84
C ALA A 31 4.08 11.59 5.10
N LEU A 32 4.46 11.96 3.86
CA LEU A 32 5.41 11.20 3.06
C LEU A 32 6.83 11.31 3.64
N LEU A 33 7.25 12.51 4.05
CA LEU A 33 8.58 12.72 4.62
C LEU A 33 8.77 11.90 5.91
N HIS A 34 7.75 11.88 6.78
CA HIS A 34 7.76 11.01 7.96
C HIS A 34 7.72 9.52 7.60
N ALA A 35 6.94 9.12 6.58
CA ALA A 35 6.91 7.73 6.12
C ALA A 35 8.27 7.25 5.57
N LEU A 36 9.10 8.15 5.05
CA LEU A 36 10.47 7.88 4.63
C LEU A 36 11.50 7.94 5.78
N GLY A 37 11.04 8.19 7.00
CA GLY A 37 11.86 8.21 8.21
C GLY A 37 12.51 9.55 8.52
N ILE A 38 12.04 10.68 7.96
CA ILE A 38 12.49 11.99 8.42
C ILE A 38 11.78 12.32 9.74
N ASP A 39 12.56 12.73 10.74
CA ASP A 39 12.08 12.89 12.12
C ASP A 39 11.72 14.34 12.43
N LEU A 40 12.53 15.28 11.95
CA LEU A 40 12.37 16.72 12.19
C LEU A 40 12.19 17.46 10.87
N LEU A 41 11.21 18.36 10.86
CA LEU A 41 10.83 19.21 9.73
C LEU A 41 10.65 20.65 10.24
N ASP A 42 10.76 21.62 9.35
CA ASP A 42 10.56 23.04 9.66
C ASP A 42 9.58 23.71 8.69
N THR A 43 9.15 24.91 9.03
CA THR A 43 8.16 25.69 8.28
C THR A 43 8.78 26.61 7.21
N THR A 44 10.11 26.59 7.02
CA THR A 44 10.84 27.59 6.22
C THR A 44 10.29 27.71 4.80
N GLU A 45 10.05 26.59 4.12
CA GLU A 45 9.52 26.61 2.76
C GLU A 45 8.10 27.20 2.74
N GLY A 46 7.24 26.86 3.71
CA GLY A 46 5.90 27.46 3.82
C GLY A 46 5.95 28.98 4.05
N LEU A 47 6.84 29.44 4.93
CA LEU A 47 7.04 30.87 5.21
C LEU A 47 7.57 31.64 3.98
N LEU A 48 8.48 31.02 3.21
CA LEU A 48 8.95 31.60 1.95
C LEU A 48 7.81 31.73 0.94
N ARG A 49 6.95 30.71 0.79
CA ARG A 49 5.77 30.78 -0.08
C ARG A 49 4.79 31.87 0.35
N ALA A 50 4.56 32.02 1.65
CA ALA A 50 3.75 33.11 2.20
C ALA A 50 4.34 34.49 1.87
N ALA A 51 5.66 34.64 1.97
CA ALA A 51 6.35 35.88 1.59
C ALA A 51 6.24 36.18 0.09
N GLU A 52 6.22 35.15 -0.77
CA GLU A 52 6.09 35.28 -2.22
C GLU A 52 4.69 35.68 -2.71
N GLY A 53 3.63 35.45 -1.92
CA GLY A 53 2.29 35.58 -2.48
C GLY A 53 1.29 34.58 -1.93
N TYR A 54 1.76 33.37 -1.61
CA TYR A 54 0.93 32.19 -1.62
C TYR A 54 0.35 31.86 -0.25
N TRP A 55 -0.88 31.36 -0.28
CA TRP A 55 -1.47 30.62 0.82
C TRP A 55 -1.09 29.15 0.68
N VAL A 56 -0.89 28.46 1.81
CA VAL A 56 -0.31 27.11 1.84
C VAL A 56 -1.24 26.18 2.61
N TRP A 57 -1.80 25.17 1.94
CA TRP A 57 -2.68 24.16 2.54
C TRP A 57 -2.09 22.76 2.41
N ALA A 58 -2.62 21.81 3.17
CA ALA A 58 -2.29 20.40 3.01
C ALA A 58 -2.74 19.82 1.65
N GLU A 59 -3.79 20.37 1.07
CA GLU A 59 -4.30 20.05 -0.26
C GLU A 59 -3.54 20.80 -1.39
N GLY A 60 -2.40 21.40 -1.07
CA GLY A 60 -1.57 22.14 -2.01
C GLY A 60 -1.84 23.64 -1.99
N GLN A 61 -1.61 24.29 -3.12
CA GLN A 61 -1.82 25.72 -3.32
C GLN A 61 -2.93 25.88 -4.36
N PRO A 62 -4.23 25.83 -3.99
CA PRO A 62 -5.26 26.34 -4.87
C PRO A 62 -4.86 27.76 -5.30
N ASP A 63 -5.06 28.06 -6.57
CA ASP A 63 -4.87 29.40 -7.13
C ASP A 63 -5.95 30.32 -6.55
N LEU A 64 -5.76 30.69 -5.29
CA LEU A 64 -6.43 31.79 -4.66
C LEU A 64 -5.51 32.98 -4.88
N SER A 65 -5.49 33.50 -6.10
CA SER A 65 -5.20 34.91 -6.28
C SER A 65 -6.20 35.68 -5.42
N ALA A 66 -5.82 36.01 -4.18
CA ALA A 66 -6.72 36.68 -3.27
C ALA A 66 -6.57 38.22 -3.41
N PRO A 67 -7.67 38.96 -3.20
CA PRO A 67 -7.80 40.35 -3.60
C PRO A 67 -7.39 41.33 -2.50
N GLY A 68 -6.63 42.38 -2.88
CA GLY A 68 -6.85 43.75 -2.41
C GLY A 68 -6.63 44.09 -0.93
N GLY A 69 -5.67 43.46 -0.23
CA GLY A 69 -5.21 43.91 1.09
C GLY A 69 -4.03 44.89 1.04
N ALA A 70 -3.75 45.60 2.15
CA ALA A 70 -2.47 46.28 2.31
C ALA A 70 -1.36 45.21 2.40
N PRO A 71 -0.23 45.33 1.65
CA PRO A 71 0.75 44.25 1.49
C PRO A 71 1.28 43.62 2.80
N THR A 72 1.38 44.40 3.87
CA THR A 72 1.91 43.98 5.18
C THR A 72 0.91 43.25 6.07
N GLU A 73 -0.36 43.68 6.08
CA GLU A 73 -1.42 43.01 6.85
C GLU A 73 -1.72 41.63 6.25
N GLU A 74 -1.72 41.55 4.92
CA GLU A 74 -1.93 40.30 4.20
C GLU A 74 -0.73 39.33 4.35
N LEU A 75 0.50 39.84 4.46
CA LEU A 75 1.66 39.01 4.79
C LEU A 75 1.52 38.40 6.20
N SER A 76 1.23 39.21 7.22
CA SER A 76 1.09 38.73 8.60
C SER A 76 0.03 37.61 8.71
N ARG A 77 -1.09 37.75 8.00
CA ARG A 77 -2.16 36.73 7.97
C ARG A 77 -1.70 35.44 7.30
N ARG A 78 -0.95 35.51 6.20
CA ARG A 78 -0.39 34.33 5.52
C ARG A 78 0.64 33.60 6.38
N LEU A 79 1.51 34.34 7.08
CA LEU A 79 2.50 33.74 7.97
C LEU A 79 1.84 32.99 9.14
N LEU A 80 0.85 33.60 9.80
CA LEU A 80 0.08 32.94 10.85
C LEU A 80 -0.64 31.69 10.32
N HIS A 81 -1.24 31.80 9.13
CA HIS A 81 -1.91 30.66 8.49
C HIS A 81 -0.96 29.49 8.22
N VAL A 82 0.28 29.76 7.78
CA VAL A 82 1.31 28.71 7.60
C VAL A 82 1.54 27.98 8.91
N GLU A 83 1.78 28.69 10.02
CA GLU A 83 2.03 28.06 11.32
C GLU A 83 0.85 27.17 11.76
N GLU A 84 -0.37 27.68 11.62
CA GLU A 84 -1.58 26.91 11.95
C GLU A 84 -1.75 25.67 11.06
N GLU A 85 -1.49 25.78 9.77
CA GLU A 85 -1.67 24.68 8.84
C GLU A 85 -0.65 23.56 9.07
N TYR A 86 0.61 23.92 9.32
CA TYR A 86 1.62 22.94 9.73
C TYR A 86 1.23 22.26 11.04
N ALA A 87 0.76 23.00 12.04
CA ALA A 87 0.32 22.42 13.31
C ALA A 87 -0.86 21.45 13.11
N ARG A 88 -1.85 21.83 12.29
CA ARG A 88 -3.02 20.99 11.96
C ARG A 88 -2.61 19.70 11.25
N GLU A 89 -1.76 19.79 10.24
CA GLU A 89 -1.33 18.62 9.48
C GLU A 89 -0.39 17.72 10.29
N GLU A 90 0.50 18.28 11.13
CA GLU A 90 1.34 17.52 12.06
C GLU A 90 0.48 16.71 13.06
N GLU A 91 -0.57 17.31 13.61
CA GLU A 91 -1.51 16.58 14.47
C GLU A 91 -2.18 15.43 13.72
N ARG A 92 -2.56 15.67 12.46
CA ARG A 92 -3.15 14.65 11.58
C ARG A 92 -2.16 13.52 11.29
N VAL A 93 -0.91 13.83 10.95
CA VAL A 93 0.16 12.85 10.76
C VAL A 93 0.36 12.00 12.02
N ARG A 94 0.48 12.62 13.19
CA ARG A 94 0.63 11.90 14.48
C ARG A 94 -0.53 10.96 14.76
N ARG A 95 -1.76 11.39 14.46
CA ARG A 95 -2.96 10.55 14.62
C ARG A 95 -2.90 9.31 13.72
N PHE A 96 -2.57 9.49 12.43
CA PHE A 96 -2.47 8.38 11.49
C PHE A 96 -1.27 7.47 11.77
N LEU A 97 -0.14 8.03 12.23
CA LEU A 97 1.04 7.27 12.64
C LEU A 97 0.72 6.38 13.85
N LYS A 98 0.10 6.93 14.92
CA LYS A 98 -0.34 6.16 16.10
C LYS A 98 -1.32 5.05 15.74
N GLY A 99 -2.15 5.27 14.72
CA GLY A 99 -3.10 4.27 14.22
C GLY A 99 -2.51 3.23 13.27
N GLY A 100 -1.23 3.32 12.90
CA GLY A 100 -0.64 2.45 11.87
C GLY A 100 -1.20 2.69 10.46
N ARG A 101 -1.75 3.89 10.21
CA ARG A 101 -2.45 4.26 8.96
C ARG A 101 -1.71 5.36 8.18
N LEU A 102 -0.49 5.73 8.56
CA LEU A 102 0.28 6.82 7.93
C LEU A 102 0.31 6.70 6.41
N ARG A 103 0.45 5.48 5.89
CA ARG A 103 0.48 5.23 4.46
C ARG A 103 -0.81 5.64 3.74
N GLU A 104 -1.96 5.54 4.38
CA GLU A 104 -3.24 5.97 3.81
C GLU A 104 -3.33 7.50 3.70
N LEU A 105 -2.74 8.22 4.66
CA LEU A 105 -2.62 9.67 4.58
C LEU A 105 -1.68 10.08 3.45
N VAL A 106 -0.54 9.40 3.29
CA VAL A 106 0.38 9.62 2.15
C VAL A 106 -0.38 9.48 0.83
N GLU A 107 -1.11 8.39 0.64
CA GLU A 107 -1.88 8.11 -0.58
C GLU A 107 -2.96 9.15 -0.83
N ALA A 108 -3.64 9.64 0.22
CA ALA A 108 -4.61 10.71 0.12
C ALA A 108 -4.00 12.05 -0.31
N ARG A 109 -2.68 12.25 -0.13
CA ARG A 109 -1.97 13.48 -0.52
C ARG A 109 -1.40 13.44 -1.94
N LEU A 110 -1.17 12.25 -2.51
CA LEU A 110 -0.52 12.10 -3.82
C LEU A 110 -1.14 12.93 -4.96
N PRO A 111 -2.49 13.02 -5.10
CA PRO A 111 -3.08 13.75 -6.22
C PRO A 111 -2.82 15.26 -6.19
N PHE A 112 -2.48 15.83 -5.03
CA PHE A 112 -2.31 17.27 -4.88
C PHE A 112 -0.93 17.76 -5.33
N GLU A 113 0.06 16.86 -5.43
CA GLU A 113 1.41 17.25 -5.85
C GLU A 113 2.15 16.11 -6.58
N PRO A 114 2.49 16.29 -7.89
CA PRO A 114 3.19 15.26 -8.66
C PRO A 114 4.52 14.78 -8.05
N ALA A 115 5.25 15.67 -7.38
CA ALA A 115 6.52 15.35 -6.73
C ALA A 115 6.35 14.30 -5.61
N LEU A 116 5.20 14.24 -4.94
CA LEU A 116 4.93 13.20 -3.94
C LEU A 116 4.86 11.82 -4.59
N GLY A 117 4.14 11.73 -5.73
CA GLY A 117 4.06 10.49 -6.51
C GLY A 117 5.42 10.05 -7.05
N GLU A 118 6.25 11.00 -7.51
CA GLU A 118 7.61 10.72 -7.95
C GLU A 118 8.48 10.15 -6.81
N VAL A 119 8.51 10.83 -5.66
CA VAL A 119 9.29 10.39 -4.50
C VAL A 119 8.82 9.02 -4.01
N LEU A 120 7.51 8.79 -3.96
CA LEU A 120 6.95 7.49 -3.56
C LEU A 120 7.38 6.37 -4.50
N ARG A 121 7.32 6.59 -5.81
CA ARG A 121 7.75 5.60 -6.82
C ARG A 121 9.23 5.26 -6.70
N TYR A 122 10.10 6.25 -6.48
CA TYR A 122 11.52 5.96 -6.23
C TYR A 122 11.73 5.20 -4.92
N ALA A 123 10.96 5.52 -3.88
CA ALA A 123 11.04 4.83 -2.60
C ALA A 123 10.61 3.36 -2.71
N GLU A 124 9.57 3.06 -3.50
CA GLU A 124 9.05 1.70 -3.71
C GLU A 124 9.75 0.93 -4.84
N GLY A 125 10.50 1.62 -5.69
CA GLY A 125 11.41 1.02 -6.66
C GLY A 125 12.80 0.80 -6.05
N GLU A 126 13.69 1.77 -6.25
CA GLU A 126 15.10 1.70 -5.81
C GLU A 126 15.23 1.59 -4.28
N GLY A 127 14.37 2.28 -3.53
CA GLY A 127 14.39 2.29 -2.07
C GLY A 127 13.76 1.05 -1.41
N TYR A 128 13.15 0.14 -2.19
CA TYR A 128 12.34 -0.96 -1.67
C TYR A 128 13.03 -1.79 -0.58
N PRO A 129 14.31 -2.23 -0.72
CA PRO A 129 14.95 -3.05 0.30
C PRO A 129 15.00 -2.36 1.67
N PHE A 130 15.14 -1.03 1.70
CA PHE A 130 15.12 -0.27 2.95
C PHE A 130 13.70 -0.16 3.53
N LEU A 131 12.70 0.12 2.68
CA LEU A 131 11.31 0.18 3.14
C LEU A 131 10.81 -1.18 3.66
N GLU A 132 11.11 -2.27 2.94
CA GLU A 132 10.68 -3.62 3.32
C GLU A 132 11.30 -4.06 4.64
N GLU A 133 12.56 -3.72 4.90
CA GLU A 133 13.27 -4.04 6.15
C GLU A 133 12.55 -3.42 7.37
N HIS A 134 11.96 -2.24 7.22
CA HIS A 134 11.31 -1.49 8.30
C HIS A 134 9.78 -1.61 8.31
N ALA A 135 9.19 -2.22 7.27
CA ALA A 135 7.75 -2.37 7.18
C ALA A 135 7.21 -3.43 8.14
N PRO A 136 6.04 -3.22 8.77
CA PRO A 136 5.43 -4.18 9.69
C PRO A 136 5.28 -5.58 9.07
N VAL A 137 5.62 -6.62 9.83
CA VAL A 137 5.45 -8.04 9.44
C VAL A 137 4.13 -8.64 9.94
N VAL A 138 3.47 -7.92 10.85
CA VAL A 138 2.15 -8.20 11.38
C VAL A 138 1.30 -6.95 11.20
N GLY A 139 -0.01 -7.13 11.03
CA GLY A 139 -0.95 -6.03 10.94
C GLY A 139 -2.20 -6.33 11.75
N SER A 140 -2.96 -5.29 12.04
CA SER A 140 -4.21 -5.36 12.78
C SER A 140 -5.30 -4.62 12.03
N GLY A 141 -6.52 -5.15 12.05
CA GLY A 141 -7.65 -4.50 11.36
C GLY A 141 -7.59 -4.66 9.84
N ILE A 142 -8.54 -4.02 9.18
CA ILE A 142 -8.67 -4.04 7.72
C ILE A 142 -8.29 -2.65 7.22
N HIS A 143 -7.28 -2.59 6.35
CA HIS A 143 -6.81 -1.33 5.77
C HIS A 143 -7.32 -1.16 4.33
N PRO A 144 -7.65 0.06 3.90
CA PRO A 144 -8.03 0.35 2.52
C PRO A 144 -6.80 0.31 1.60
N TYR A 145 -6.98 -0.34 0.46
CA TYR A 145 -6.06 -0.39 -0.70
C TYR A 145 -6.82 0.12 -1.92
N GLY A 146 -7.22 1.39 -1.86
CA GLY A 146 -8.05 2.03 -2.88
C GLY A 146 -7.28 2.69 -4.03
N THR A 147 -5.99 2.94 -3.85
CA THR A 147 -5.11 3.56 -4.85
C THR A 147 -4.27 2.50 -5.57
N LYS A 148 -3.74 2.84 -6.74
CA LYS A 148 -2.78 1.95 -7.44
C LYS A 148 -1.47 1.84 -6.66
N GLU A 149 -1.04 2.93 -6.05
CA GLU A 149 0.14 2.98 -5.18
C GLU A 149 0.01 2.06 -3.95
N ALA A 150 -1.21 1.78 -3.47
CA ALA A 150 -1.40 0.85 -2.37
C ALA A 150 -0.98 -0.59 -2.72
N GLN A 151 -1.02 -0.98 -3.99
CA GLN A 151 -0.66 -2.34 -4.44
C GLN A 151 0.85 -2.62 -4.33
N TYR A 152 1.63 -1.55 -4.22
CA TYR A 152 3.09 -1.53 -4.11
C TYR A 152 3.61 -1.43 -2.68
N ARG A 153 2.70 -1.31 -1.70
CA ARG A 153 3.11 -1.26 -0.29
C ARG A 153 4.00 -2.45 0.07
N PRO A 154 5.03 -2.25 0.93
CA PRO A 154 6.03 -3.28 1.18
C PRO A 154 5.48 -4.65 1.59
N GLU A 155 4.40 -4.67 2.37
CA GLU A 155 3.73 -5.89 2.81
C GLU A 155 3.12 -6.71 1.66
N MET A 156 2.58 -6.06 0.63
CA MET A 156 1.98 -6.71 -0.53
C MET A 156 3.06 -7.33 -1.41
N GLU A 157 4.09 -6.55 -1.71
CA GLU A 157 5.25 -7.02 -2.47
C GLU A 157 6.00 -8.14 -1.73
N ARG A 158 6.18 -8.00 -0.42
CA ARG A 158 6.78 -9.03 0.43
C ARG A 158 5.99 -10.34 0.36
N PHE A 159 4.67 -10.28 0.44
CA PHE A 159 3.83 -11.48 0.31
C PHE A 159 4.05 -12.15 -1.04
N ARG A 160 3.97 -11.41 -2.16
CA ARG A 160 4.22 -11.94 -3.50
C ARG A 160 5.60 -12.58 -3.62
N ARG A 161 6.66 -11.91 -3.17
CA ARG A 161 8.04 -12.43 -3.18
C ARG A 161 8.20 -13.68 -2.35
N ARG A 162 7.62 -13.72 -1.14
CA ARG A 162 7.70 -14.89 -0.25
C ARG A 162 6.85 -16.05 -0.76
N PHE A 163 5.73 -15.77 -1.41
CA PHE A 163 4.94 -16.79 -2.09
C PHE A 163 5.78 -17.49 -3.16
N LEU A 164 6.38 -16.73 -4.07
CA LEU A 164 7.21 -17.29 -5.16
C LEU A 164 8.49 -17.98 -4.66
N SER A 165 9.12 -17.47 -3.60
CA SER A 165 10.39 -18.04 -3.13
C SER A 165 10.22 -19.19 -2.12
N ARG A 166 9.21 -19.14 -1.25
CA ARG A 166 9.12 -20.01 -0.07
C ARG A 166 7.90 -20.93 -0.06
N TYR A 167 6.78 -20.51 -0.65
CA TYR A 167 5.56 -21.32 -0.59
C TYR A 167 5.69 -22.58 -1.45
N ARG A 168 5.24 -23.71 -0.91
CA ARG A 168 5.04 -24.97 -1.62
C ARG A 168 3.68 -25.52 -1.20
N ALA A 169 2.97 -26.12 -2.15
CA ALA A 169 1.70 -26.75 -1.84
C ALA A 169 1.91 -27.86 -0.79
N PRO A 170 0.98 -28.03 0.16
CA PRO A 170 1.09 -29.11 1.14
C PRO A 170 1.16 -30.49 0.47
N PRO A 171 1.82 -31.48 1.11
CA PRO A 171 1.84 -32.84 0.61
C PRO A 171 0.41 -33.43 0.56
N GLY A 172 0.16 -34.31 -0.41
CA GLY A 172 -1.14 -34.96 -0.59
C GLY A 172 -2.18 -34.14 -1.34
N LYS A 173 -1.86 -32.92 -1.79
CA LYS A 173 -2.69 -32.18 -2.74
C LYS A 173 -2.55 -32.79 -4.14
N GLU A 174 -3.62 -33.29 -4.72
CA GLU A 174 -3.63 -33.90 -6.06
C GLU A 174 -4.24 -32.98 -7.12
N LEU A 175 -5.23 -32.17 -6.72
CA LEU A 175 -5.99 -31.31 -7.61
C LEU A 175 -5.84 -29.85 -7.17
N LEU A 176 -5.76 -28.93 -8.14
CA LEU A 176 -5.80 -27.49 -7.89
C LEU A 176 -7.20 -26.96 -8.18
N LEU A 177 -7.79 -26.21 -7.24
CA LEU A 177 -9.05 -25.49 -7.45
C LEU A 177 -8.79 -23.99 -7.31
N LEU A 178 -8.97 -23.26 -8.40
CA LEU A 178 -8.91 -21.80 -8.44
C LEU A 178 -10.31 -21.22 -8.20
N VAL A 179 -10.41 -20.27 -7.28
CA VAL A 179 -11.67 -19.59 -6.91
C VAL A 179 -11.47 -18.08 -6.87
N PRO A 180 -12.51 -17.25 -7.08
CA PRO A 180 -12.38 -15.81 -6.90
C PRO A 180 -12.16 -15.48 -5.43
N CYS A 181 -11.53 -14.34 -5.18
CA CYS A 181 -11.48 -13.76 -3.84
C CYS A 181 -12.87 -13.44 -3.29
N SER A 182 -12.93 -13.11 -2.01
CA SER A 182 -14.15 -12.64 -1.36
C SER A 182 -13.90 -11.40 -0.52
N LYS A 183 -14.93 -10.58 -0.34
CA LYS A 183 -14.90 -9.42 0.57
C LYS A 183 -14.61 -9.87 2.02
N THR A 184 -15.22 -10.95 2.46
CA THR A 184 -14.99 -11.47 3.82
C THR A 184 -13.67 -12.22 3.88
N LYS A 185 -12.76 -11.75 4.75
CA LYS A 185 -11.48 -12.39 5.05
C LYS A 185 -11.48 -12.97 6.47
N PRO A 186 -10.85 -14.13 6.72
CA PRO A 186 -10.28 -15.04 5.73
C PRO A 186 -11.35 -15.60 4.76
N TYR A 187 -10.97 -15.88 3.51
CA TYR A 187 -11.93 -16.16 2.44
C TYR A 187 -12.79 -17.39 2.75
N SER A 188 -12.23 -18.41 3.39
CA SER A 188 -12.95 -19.61 3.86
C SER A 188 -14.19 -19.33 4.72
N ARG A 189 -14.29 -18.14 5.33
CA ARG A 189 -15.45 -17.72 6.13
C ARG A 189 -16.54 -17.03 5.30
N SER A 190 -16.25 -16.63 4.07
CA SER A 190 -17.25 -16.06 3.18
C SER A 190 -18.36 -17.08 2.86
N PRO A 191 -19.61 -16.64 2.62
CA PRO A 191 -20.69 -17.56 2.27
C PRO A 191 -20.37 -18.42 1.04
N SER A 192 -19.76 -17.85 0.01
CA SER A 192 -19.42 -18.56 -1.23
C SER A 192 -18.36 -19.62 -1.01
N HIS A 193 -17.25 -19.29 -0.33
CA HIS A 193 -16.20 -20.26 -0.03
C HIS A 193 -16.69 -21.35 0.93
N ARG A 194 -17.50 -21.01 1.94
CA ARG A 194 -18.10 -22.01 2.84
C ARG A 194 -18.92 -23.05 2.07
N ARG A 195 -19.67 -22.64 1.04
CA ARG A 195 -20.43 -23.57 0.19
C ARG A 195 -19.48 -24.50 -0.57
N ILE A 196 -18.46 -23.94 -1.23
CA ILE A 196 -17.45 -24.71 -1.97
C ILE A 196 -16.79 -25.74 -1.04
N LEU A 197 -16.23 -25.29 0.08
CA LEU A 197 -15.52 -26.15 1.04
C LEU A 197 -16.42 -27.22 1.63
N ARG A 198 -17.68 -26.89 1.93
CA ARG A 198 -18.67 -27.86 2.41
C ARG A 198 -18.92 -28.96 1.37
N THR A 199 -19.17 -28.60 0.11
CA THR A 199 -19.40 -29.59 -0.97
C THR A 199 -18.18 -30.49 -1.17
N LEU A 200 -16.96 -29.92 -1.14
CA LEU A 200 -15.73 -30.71 -1.25
C LEU A 200 -15.53 -31.64 -0.05
N SER A 201 -15.93 -31.21 1.14
CA SER A 201 -15.85 -32.00 2.37
C SER A 201 -16.88 -33.12 2.39
N GLU A 202 -18.14 -32.86 2.01
CA GLU A 202 -19.21 -33.86 1.92
C GLU A 202 -18.87 -34.97 0.90
N GLY A 203 -18.17 -34.60 -0.19
CA GLY A 203 -17.64 -35.56 -1.16
C GLY A 203 -16.34 -36.27 -0.73
N GLY A 204 -15.78 -35.99 0.45
CA GLY A 204 -14.55 -36.59 0.94
C GLY A 204 -13.27 -36.20 0.19
N ARG A 205 -13.32 -35.17 -0.68
CA ARG A 205 -12.19 -34.79 -1.56
C ARG A 205 -11.37 -33.62 -1.05
N LEU A 206 -11.87 -32.86 -0.07
CA LEU A 206 -11.22 -31.65 0.43
C LEU A 206 -9.73 -31.85 0.81
N PRO A 207 -9.30 -32.95 1.47
CA PRO A 207 -7.88 -33.15 1.77
C PRO A 207 -6.98 -33.15 0.53
N ALA A 208 -7.44 -33.73 -0.57
CA ALA A 208 -6.69 -33.85 -1.83
C ALA A 208 -6.79 -32.61 -2.73
N ILE A 209 -7.62 -31.61 -2.40
CA ILE A 209 -7.80 -30.41 -3.21
C ILE A 209 -7.05 -29.24 -2.58
N HIS A 210 -6.21 -28.59 -3.38
CA HIS A 210 -5.54 -27.34 -3.03
C HIS A 210 -6.42 -26.18 -3.49
N VAL A 211 -7.08 -25.52 -2.53
CA VAL A 211 -7.98 -24.40 -2.81
C VAL A 211 -7.19 -23.11 -2.76
N VAL A 212 -7.16 -22.38 -3.88
CA VAL A 212 -6.39 -21.14 -4.04
C VAL A 212 -7.30 -20.03 -4.55
N SER A 213 -7.31 -18.91 -3.83
CA SER A 213 -8.06 -17.72 -4.21
C SER A 213 -7.21 -16.82 -5.10
N LEU A 214 -7.74 -16.39 -6.24
CA LEU A 214 -7.08 -15.36 -7.07
C LEU A 214 -7.55 -13.98 -6.62
N THR A 215 -6.59 -13.07 -6.42
CA THR A 215 -6.90 -11.74 -5.89
C THR A 215 -5.85 -10.69 -6.26
N SER A 216 -6.31 -9.48 -6.58
CA SER A 216 -5.47 -8.29 -6.51
C SER A 216 -5.39 -7.81 -5.04
N PRO A 217 -4.25 -7.30 -4.56
CA PRO A 217 -2.97 -7.18 -5.25
C PRO A 217 -2.01 -8.37 -5.02
N LEU A 218 -2.47 -9.45 -4.38
CA LEU A 218 -1.58 -10.55 -3.93
C LEU A 218 -1.25 -11.60 -4.99
N GLY A 219 -1.98 -11.62 -6.10
CA GLY A 219 -1.90 -12.66 -7.13
C GLY A 219 -2.69 -13.89 -6.74
N ALA A 220 -2.13 -14.74 -5.87
CA ALA A 220 -2.78 -15.95 -5.39
C ALA A 220 -2.63 -16.13 -3.88
N VAL A 221 -3.70 -16.56 -3.23
CA VAL A 221 -3.76 -16.82 -1.79
C VAL A 221 -4.32 -18.22 -1.56
N PRO A 222 -3.44 -19.20 -1.30
CA PRO A 222 -3.85 -20.51 -0.81
C PRO A 222 -4.58 -20.40 0.52
N GLN A 223 -5.48 -21.35 0.79
CA GLN A 223 -6.20 -21.42 2.06
C GLN A 223 -5.25 -21.48 3.28
N GLU A 224 -4.06 -22.06 3.11
CA GLU A 224 -3.01 -22.16 4.11
C GLU A 224 -2.45 -20.78 4.51
N LEU A 225 -2.55 -19.79 3.61
CA LEU A 225 -2.02 -18.43 3.81
C LEU A 225 -3.10 -17.37 4.02
N GLU A 226 -4.39 -17.69 3.88
CA GLU A 226 -5.47 -16.69 3.90
C GLU A 226 -5.60 -15.92 5.23
N ARG A 227 -5.03 -16.45 6.32
CA ARG A 227 -5.02 -15.84 7.66
C ARG A 227 -3.74 -15.08 7.97
N VAL A 228 -2.75 -15.15 7.09
CA VAL A 228 -1.43 -14.53 7.27
C VAL A 228 -1.51 -13.07 6.81
N PHE A 229 -0.78 -12.18 7.47
CA PHE A 229 -0.66 -10.79 7.03
C PHE A 229 0.12 -10.71 5.69
N PRO A 230 -0.34 -9.95 4.69
CA PRO A 230 -1.50 -9.05 4.70
C PRO A 230 -2.80 -9.65 4.14
N ALA A 231 -2.84 -10.93 3.73
CA ALA A 231 -4.00 -11.56 3.08
C ALA A 231 -5.32 -11.45 3.86
N ALA A 232 -5.26 -11.40 5.19
CA ALA A 232 -6.45 -11.21 6.03
C ALA A 232 -6.83 -9.73 6.34
N HIS A 233 -5.99 -8.75 5.98
CA HIS A 233 -5.99 -7.41 6.59
C HIS A 233 -6.12 -6.26 5.58
N TYR A 234 -6.74 -6.51 4.43
CA TYR A 234 -6.89 -5.52 3.37
C TYR A 234 -8.33 -5.42 2.88
N ASP A 235 -8.70 -4.29 2.31
CA ASP A 235 -9.94 -4.07 1.56
C ASP A 235 -9.63 -3.36 0.25
N ILE A 236 -10.24 -3.80 -0.83
CA ILE A 236 -10.03 -3.26 -2.19
C ILE A 236 -11.38 -2.99 -2.85
N PRO A 237 -11.46 -2.00 -3.75
CA PRO A 237 -12.59 -1.90 -4.65
C PRO A 237 -12.59 -3.12 -5.59
N VAL A 238 -13.69 -3.89 -5.57
CA VAL A 238 -13.87 -5.04 -6.46
C VAL A 238 -14.70 -4.59 -7.66
N THR A 239 -14.04 -4.39 -8.80
CA THR A 239 -14.70 -3.94 -10.05
C THR A 239 -14.82 -5.05 -11.08
N GLY A 240 -14.12 -6.18 -10.90
CA GLY A 240 -13.97 -7.24 -11.91
C GLY A 240 -13.01 -6.87 -13.05
N ASN A 241 -12.50 -5.64 -13.08
CA ASN A 241 -11.55 -5.18 -14.08
C ASN A 241 -10.13 -5.33 -13.57
N TRP A 242 -9.35 -6.19 -14.22
CA TRP A 242 -7.96 -6.46 -13.91
C TRP A 242 -7.04 -5.73 -14.88
N ASP A 243 -6.13 -4.91 -14.35
CA ASP A 243 -5.09 -4.28 -15.16
C ASP A 243 -3.96 -5.26 -15.53
N GLY A 244 -3.01 -4.78 -16.35
CA GLY A 244 -1.91 -5.61 -16.84
C GLY A 244 -0.97 -6.11 -15.73
N GLU A 245 -0.70 -5.30 -14.71
CA GLU A 245 0.20 -5.64 -13.61
C GLU A 245 -0.44 -6.66 -12.68
N GLU A 246 -1.72 -6.46 -12.35
CA GLU A 246 -2.51 -7.39 -11.55
C GLU A 246 -2.60 -8.77 -12.22
N ARG A 247 -2.80 -8.82 -13.55
CA ARG A 247 -2.76 -10.06 -14.33
C ARG A 247 -1.39 -10.72 -14.27
N ILE A 248 -0.30 -9.95 -14.42
CA ILE A 248 1.07 -10.47 -14.34
C ILE A 248 1.32 -11.12 -12.97
N TRP A 249 0.89 -10.51 -11.87
CA TRP A 249 1.06 -11.09 -10.54
C TRP A 249 0.30 -12.40 -10.37
N VAL A 250 -0.95 -12.47 -10.85
CA VAL A 250 -1.75 -13.70 -10.85
C VAL A 250 -1.07 -14.78 -11.69
N LEU A 251 -0.68 -14.49 -12.93
CA LEU A 251 -0.03 -15.44 -13.82
C LEU A 251 1.29 -15.95 -13.26
N ASN A 252 2.10 -15.10 -12.64
CA ASN A 252 3.34 -15.51 -11.98
C ASN A 252 3.07 -16.45 -10.80
N ALA A 253 2.04 -16.15 -10.00
CA ALA A 253 1.65 -17.02 -8.89
C ALA A 253 1.14 -18.39 -9.39
N LEU A 254 0.38 -18.42 -10.48
CA LEU A 254 -0.11 -19.65 -11.10
C LEU A 254 1.04 -20.49 -11.68
N ARG A 255 1.97 -19.88 -12.43
CA ARG A 255 3.17 -20.54 -12.94
C ARG A 255 3.99 -21.15 -11.80
N HIS A 256 4.12 -20.44 -10.69
CA HIS A 256 4.81 -20.95 -9.50
C HIS A 256 4.11 -22.17 -8.90
N LEU A 257 2.79 -22.13 -8.76
CA LEU A 257 2.01 -23.26 -8.23
C LEU A 257 2.12 -24.50 -9.13
N VAL A 258 1.85 -24.35 -10.42
CA VAL A 258 1.85 -25.47 -11.39
C VAL A 258 3.26 -25.99 -11.66
N GLY A 259 4.27 -25.12 -11.67
CA GLY A 259 5.67 -25.53 -11.82
C GLY A 259 6.26 -26.15 -10.55
N GLY A 260 5.76 -25.76 -9.37
CA GLY A 260 6.23 -26.24 -8.08
C GLY A 260 5.54 -27.49 -7.55
N HIS A 261 4.45 -27.93 -8.19
CA HIS A 261 3.66 -29.08 -7.74
C HIS A 261 2.96 -29.79 -8.90
N ALA A 262 3.07 -31.12 -8.96
CA ALA A 262 2.49 -31.94 -10.01
C ALA A 262 1.00 -32.24 -9.74
N TYR A 263 0.12 -31.29 -10.03
CA TYR A 263 -1.32 -31.53 -9.98
C TYR A 263 -1.77 -32.48 -11.10
N GLN A 264 -2.65 -33.42 -10.78
CA GLN A 264 -3.27 -34.34 -11.75
C GLN A 264 -4.35 -33.63 -12.58
N GLY A 265 -4.90 -32.53 -12.07
CA GLY A 265 -5.92 -31.73 -12.72
C GLY A 265 -6.09 -30.37 -12.07
N ILE A 266 -6.52 -29.41 -12.88
CA ILE A 266 -6.78 -28.03 -12.46
C ILE A 266 -8.25 -27.71 -12.77
N PHE A 267 -8.97 -27.28 -11.75
CA PHE A 267 -10.34 -26.80 -11.86
C PHE A 267 -10.36 -25.30 -11.67
N VAL A 268 -11.00 -24.60 -12.60
CA VAL A 268 -11.12 -23.14 -12.59
C VAL A 268 -12.58 -22.77 -12.34
N HIS A 269 -12.86 -22.19 -11.18
CA HIS A 269 -14.17 -21.66 -10.83
C HIS A 269 -14.04 -20.15 -10.65
N LEU A 270 -13.97 -19.42 -11.76
CA LEU A 270 -13.81 -17.96 -11.79
C LEU A 270 -14.96 -17.31 -12.59
N PRO A 271 -15.23 -16.00 -12.40
CA PRO A 271 -16.03 -15.22 -13.32
C PRO A 271 -15.52 -15.35 -14.76
N ARG A 272 -16.41 -15.20 -15.75
CA ARG A 272 -16.09 -15.44 -17.16
C ARG A 272 -14.97 -14.52 -17.66
N GLU A 273 -14.96 -13.28 -17.21
CA GLU A 273 -13.97 -12.28 -17.57
C GLU A 273 -12.56 -12.61 -17.05
N GLU A 274 -12.47 -13.35 -15.95
CA GLU A 274 -11.21 -13.82 -15.38
C GLU A 274 -10.73 -15.10 -16.09
N MET A 275 -11.66 -15.97 -16.50
CA MET A 275 -11.34 -17.21 -17.22
C MET A 275 -10.69 -16.97 -18.59
N ASP A 276 -10.97 -15.86 -19.26
CA ASP A 276 -10.50 -15.62 -20.63
C ASP A 276 -8.97 -15.44 -20.73
N TRP A 277 -8.27 -15.18 -19.60
CA TRP A 277 -6.83 -14.94 -19.58
C TRP A 277 -6.05 -15.75 -18.54
N VAL A 278 -6.73 -16.44 -17.62
CA VAL A 278 -6.15 -17.38 -16.63
C VAL A 278 -5.88 -18.74 -17.27
#